data_AF-A0A960CX26-F1
#
_entry.id   AF-A0A960CX26-F1
#
_cell.length_a   1.000
_cell.length_b   1.000
_cell.length_c   1.000
_cell.angle_alpha   90.00
_cell.angle_beta   90.00
_cell.angle_gamma   90.00
#
_symmetry.space_group_name_H-M   'P 1'
#
loop_
_entity.id
_entity.type
_entity.pdbx_description
1 polymer ?
#
loop_
_entity_poly.entity_id
_entity_poly.type
_entity_poly.pdbx_seq_one_letter_code
_entity_poly.pdbx_strand_id
1 'polypeptide(L)'
;MHLKAAALAGAAIVLAGCGGSSENAVPTITSKVEVTKTLTVTVPPSPSAPKAIMETDGMYRVGIDIEPGTYRTDGKSPEAMDCYWARLRSLNENDIIASDMGTGPQLVLIEASDRAFYTHRCQTWLKQ
;
A
#
# COMPACT_ATOMS: atom_id res chain seq x y z
N MET A 1 -46.35 18.36 20.07
CA MET A 1 -47.01 17.36 20.91
C MET A 1 -47.59 16.30 19.99
N HIS A 2 -47.34 15.03 20.33
CA HIS A 2 -47.95 13.80 19.80
C HIS A 2 -47.59 13.29 18.39
N LEU A 3 -46.73 12.27 18.45
CA LEU A 3 -46.56 11.08 17.61
C LEU A 3 -47.71 10.76 16.64
N LYS A 4 -47.33 10.25 15.45
CA LYS A 4 -48.16 9.33 14.67
C LYS A 4 -47.39 8.06 14.32
N ALA A 5 -48.15 6.98 14.40
CA ALA A 5 -47.76 5.58 14.51
C ALA A 5 -47.42 4.90 13.17
N ALA A 6 -46.83 3.71 13.29
CA ALA A 6 -46.47 2.76 12.23
C ALA A 6 -47.51 1.63 12.07
N ALA A 7 -47.50 0.97 10.89
CA ALA A 7 -47.81 -0.47 10.60
C ALA A 7 -48.02 -0.63 9.07
N LEU A 8 -47.25 -1.41 8.31
CA LEU A 8 -47.16 -2.89 8.12
C LEU A 8 -48.24 -3.54 7.21
N ALA A 9 -47.75 -4.01 6.05
CA ALA A 9 -47.96 -5.30 5.36
C ALA A 9 -49.35 -5.80 4.89
N GLY A 10 -49.37 -6.42 3.70
CA GLY A 10 -50.31 -7.49 3.35
C GLY A 10 -50.75 -7.56 1.88
N ALA A 11 -50.43 -8.67 1.20
CA ALA A 11 -50.74 -8.98 -0.21
C ALA A 11 -51.87 -10.03 -0.34
N ALA A 12 -52.54 -10.13 -1.50
CA ALA A 12 -53.06 -11.37 -2.13
C ALA A 12 -53.76 -11.05 -3.48
N ILE A 13 -53.32 -11.57 -4.65
CA ILE A 13 -53.73 -12.82 -5.38
C ILE A 13 -55.11 -12.64 -6.08
N VAL A 14 -55.31 -13.02 -7.36
CA VAL A 14 -55.98 -14.29 -7.76
C VAL A 14 -56.23 -14.35 -9.30
N LEU A 15 -55.75 -15.45 -9.92
CA LEU A 15 -56.28 -16.35 -10.99
C LEU A 15 -56.45 -16.00 -12.50
N ALA A 16 -55.79 -16.87 -13.30
CA ALA A 16 -56.30 -17.80 -14.33
C ALA A 16 -56.84 -17.34 -15.72
N GLY A 17 -56.42 -18.03 -16.78
CA GLY A 17 -57.21 -18.20 -18.02
C GLY A 17 -56.41 -18.41 -19.32
N CYS A 18 -56.74 -19.48 -20.07
CA CYS A 18 -56.10 -20.01 -21.29
C CYS A 18 -56.51 -19.33 -22.61
N GLY A 19 -55.70 -19.50 -23.67
CA GLY A 19 -56.20 -19.78 -25.04
C GLY A 19 -55.78 -18.84 -26.19
N GLY A 20 -55.15 -19.43 -27.24
CA GLY A 20 -55.58 -19.24 -28.63
C GLY A 20 -54.98 -18.14 -29.51
N SER A 21 -54.06 -18.56 -30.39
CA SER A 21 -53.73 -18.14 -31.78
C SER A 21 -53.78 -16.69 -32.28
N SER A 22 -52.67 -16.37 -32.96
CA SER A 22 -52.49 -15.55 -34.16
C SER A 22 -52.72 -14.05 -34.06
N GLU A 23 -51.64 -13.27 -34.24
CA GLU A 23 -51.54 -12.23 -35.29
C GLU A 23 -50.15 -11.57 -35.29
N ASN A 24 -49.64 -11.31 -36.50
CA ASN A 24 -48.35 -10.73 -36.80
C ASN A 24 -48.14 -9.33 -36.17
N ALA A 25 -46.99 -9.13 -35.53
CA ALA A 25 -46.27 -7.86 -35.58
C ALA A 25 -44.80 -8.14 -35.28
N VAL A 26 -43.92 -7.83 -36.25
CA VAL A 26 -42.47 -7.82 -36.05
C VAL A 26 -42.13 -6.52 -35.31
N PRO A 27 -41.64 -6.55 -34.05
CA PRO A 27 -41.07 -5.36 -33.45
C PRO A 27 -39.64 -5.17 -33.99
N THR A 28 -39.47 -4.13 -34.80
CA THR A 28 -38.15 -3.59 -35.17
C THR A 28 -37.45 -3.08 -33.91
N ILE A 29 -36.50 -3.85 -33.37
CA ILE A 29 -35.66 -3.42 -32.24
C ILE A 29 -34.59 -2.48 -32.79
N THR A 30 -34.82 -1.17 -32.66
CA THR A 30 -33.76 -0.17 -32.81
C THR A 30 -32.88 -0.19 -31.56
N SER A 31 -31.87 -1.07 -31.56
CA SER A 31 -30.85 -1.09 -30.51
C SER A 31 -29.91 0.09 -30.70
N LYS A 32 -30.11 1.15 -29.91
CA LYS A 32 -29.17 2.26 -29.80
C LYS A 32 -27.97 1.75 -28.99
N VAL A 33 -26.89 1.35 -29.68
CA VAL A 33 -25.63 0.99 -29.03
C VAL A 33 -25.04 2.26 -28.43
N GLU A 34 -25.23 2.44 -27.12
CA GLU A 34 -24.57 3.48 -26.35
C GLU A 34 -23.16 3.00 -26.01
N VAL A 35 -22.18 3.54 -26.73
CA VAL A 35 -20.76 3.29 -26.47
C VAL A 35 -20.36 4.10 -25.24
N THR A 36 -20.50 3.51 -24.06
CA THR A 36 -19.95 4.08 -22.82
C THR A 36 -18.44 3.92 -22.84
N LYS A 37 -17.73 5.00 -23.19
CA LYS A 37 -16.26 5.07 -23.09
C LYS A 37 -15.87 5.18 -21.61
N THR A 38 -15.50 4.07 -20.99
CA THR A 38 -14.87 4.06 -19.67
C THR A 38 -13.47 4.66 -19.78
N LEU A 39 -13.30 5.88 -19.28
CA LEU A 39 -11.97 6.46 -19.06
C LEU A 39 -11.43 5.88 -17.76
N THR A 40 -10.47 4.96 -17.87
CA THR A 40 -9.70 4.50 -16.71
C THR A 40 -8.79 5.64 -16.26
N VAL A 41 -9.17 6.34 -15.19
CA VAL A 41 -8.29 7.29 -14.52
C VAL A 41 -7.29 6.47 -13.71
N THR A 42 -6.04 6.43 -14.17
CA THR A 42 -4.92 5.94 -13.37
C THR A 42 -4.72 6.92 -12.22
N VAL A 43 -5.21 6.57 -11.02
CA VAL A 43 -4.88 7.30 -9.80
C VAL A 43 -3.36 7.15 -9.59
N PRO A 44 -2.59 8.25 -9.47
CA PRO A 44 -1.16 8.14 -9.17
C PRO A 44 -0.99 7.32 -7.89
N PRO A 45 0.04 6.44 -7.81
CA PRO A 45 0.25 5.62 -6.63
C PRO A 45 0.34 6.52 -5.40
N SER A 46 -0.50 6.25 -4.40
CA SER A 46 -0.41 6.93 -3.11
C SER A 46 1.03 6.81 -2.62
N PRO A 47 1.64 7.87 -2.08
CA PRO A 47 2.96 7.77 -1.48
C PRO A 47 2.93 6.65 -0.42
N SER A 48 3.77 5.64 -0.62
CA SER A 48 3.90 4.53 0.33
C SER A 48 4.42 5.09 1.65
N ALA A 49 3.85 4.65 2.77
CA ALA A 49 4.33 5.05 4.08
C ALA A 49 5.79 4.57 4.28
N PRO A 50 6.61 5.32 5.06
CA PRO A 50 7.96 4.88 5.40
C PRO A 50 7.95 3.51 6.09
N LYS A 51 8.96 2.69 5.81
CA LYS A 51 9.03 1.30 6.28
C LYS A 51 9.75 1.17 7.62
N ALA A 52 9.38 0.15 8.38
CA ALA A 52 10.08 -0.26 9.61
C ALA A 52 11.11 -1.40 9.39
N ILE A 53 11.29 -1.83 8.14
CA ILE A 53 12.17 -2.93 7.73
C ILE A 53 13.01 -2.51 6.52
N MET A 54 14.30 -2.87 6.54
CA MET A 54 15.23 -2.68 5.42
C MET A 54 15.80 -4.04 5.03
N GLU A 55 15.31 -4.60 3.93
CA GLU A 55 15.68 -5.96 3.47
C GLU A 55 16.83 -5.96 2.47
N THR A 56 17.15 -4.79 1.90
CA THR A 56 18.17 -4.66 0.85
C THR A 56 19.25 -3.67 1.25
N ASP A 57 20.40 -3.79 0.60
CA ASP A 57 21.42 -2.76 0.66
C ASP A 57 20.93 -1.46 -0.02
N GLY A 58 21.58 -0.36 0.35
CA GLY A 58 21.41 0.93 -0.30
C GLY A 58 21.16 2.08 0.68
N MET A 59 20.72 3.19 0.10
CA MET A 59 20.42 4.42 0.80
C MET A 59 18.92 4.54 1.06
N TYR A 60 18.57 4.78 2.32
CA TYR A 60 17.21 4.96 2.79
C TYR A 60 17.04 6.37 3.33
N ARG A 61 16.15 7.17 2.72
CA ARG A 61 15.83 8.51 3.20
C ARG A 61 14.96 8.42 4.45
N VAL A 62 15.41 9.02 5.54
CA VAL A 62 14.70 8.95 6.82
C VAL A 62 13.44 9.81 6.75
N GLY A 63 12.31 9.26 7.22
CA GLY A 63 10.99 9.88 7.12
C GLY A 63 10.30 9.74 5.76
N ILE A 64 10.97 9.17 4.76
CA ILE A 64 10.39 8.90 3.42
C ILE A 64 10.41 7.41 3.11
N ASP A 65 11.59 6.79 3.14
CA ASP A 65 11.76 5.37 2.84
C ASP A 65 11.67 4.53 4.11
N ILE A 66 12.18 5.04 5.22
CA ILE A 66 12.15 4.40 6.55
C ILE A 66 11.71 5.35 7.64
N GLU A 67 11.10 4.81 8.69
CA GLU A 67 10.78 5.58 9.90
C GLU A 67 12.05 5.88 10.72
N PRO A 68 12.13 7.02 11.43
CA PRO A 68 13.15 7.19 12.46
C PRO A 68 12.90 6.24 13.64
N GLY A 69 13.97 5.76 14.27
CA GLY A 69 13.88 4.85 15.41
C GLY A 69 15.16 4.05 15.64
N THR A 70 15.07 3.10 16.58
CA THR A 70 16.18 2.18 16.85
C THR A 70 16.01 0.94 15.97
N TYR A 71 17.05 0.62 15.19
CA TYR A 71 17.08 -0.54 14.30
C TYR A 71 18.12 -1.55 14.77
N ARG A 72 17.79 -2.83 14.63
CA ARG A 72 18.69 -3.95 14.89
C ARG A 72 18.92 -4.75 13.60
N THR A 73 20.16 -5.16 13.37
CA THR A 73 20.52 -6.22 12.42
C THR A 73 21.22 -7.35 13.17
N ASP A 74 21.14 -8.56 12.65
CA ASP A 74 21.88 -9.72 13.17
C ASP A 74 23.33 -9.78 12.65
N GLY A 75 23.73 -8.81 11.81
CA GLY A 75 25.13 -8.56 11.44
C GLY A 75 25.36 -8.63 9.94
N LYS A 76 26.51 -9.20 9.55
CA LYS A 76 26.86 -9.36 8.13
C LYS A 76 25.96 -10.36 7.43
N SER A 77 25.69 -10.13 6.15
CA SER A 77 25.08 -11.13 5.28
C SER A 77 25.96 -12.40 5.20
N PRO A 78 25.39 -13.59 4.92
CA PRO A 78 26.12 -14.86 5.00
C PRO A 78 27.44 -14.89 4.21
N GLU A 79 27.44 -14.32 3.00
CA GLU A 79 28.58 -14.29 2.08
C GLU A 79 29.48 -13.06 2.22
N ALA A 80 29.09 -12.08 3.05
CA ALA A 80 29.86 -10.87 3.25
C ALA A 80 31.03 -11.09 4.23
N MET A 81 32.03 -10.21 4.19
CA MET A 81 33.07 -10.16 5.22
C MET A 81 32.63 -9.37 6.46
N ASP A 82 31.73 -8.40 6.27
CA ASP A 82 31.34 -7.39 7.25
C ASP A 82 30.01 -6.74 6.82
N CYS A 83 29.28 -6.22 7.80
CA CYS A 83 28.15 -5.31 7.65
C CYS A 83 28.63 -3.90 7.93
N TYR A 84 28.37 -2.99 6.99
CA TYR A 84 28.67 -1.57 7.13
C TYR A 84 27.38 -0.76 7.09
N TRP A 85 27.30 0.25 7.96
CA TRP A 85 26.26 1.27 7.88
C TRP A 85 26.80 2.67 8.14
N ALA A 86 26.05 3.66 7.67
CA ALA A 86 26.28 5.07 7.98
C ALA A 86 24.97 5.83 8.14
N ARG A 87 24.89 6.66 9.17
CA ARG A 87 23.92 7.76 9.29
C ARG A 87 24.48 8.98 8.58
N LEU A 88 23.70 9.66 7.75
CA LEU A 88 24.17 10.71 6.84
C LEU A 88 23.46 12.06 7.06
N ARG A 89 24.21 13.15 6.96
CA ARG A 89 23.70 14.54 7.01
C ARG A 89 23.04 14.98 5.71
N SER A 90 23.28 14.27 4.61
CA SER A 90 22.71 14.53 3.29
C SER A 90 22.55 13.20 2.51
N LEU A 91 22.27 13.27 1.21
CA LEU A 91 22.26 12.09 0.32
C LEU A 91 23.64 11.81 -0.30
N ASN A 92 24.70 12.47 0.20
CA ASN A 92 26.07 12.14 -0.11
C ASN A 92 26.59 11.13 0.93
N GLU A 93 27.07 9.97 0.46
CA GLU A 93 27.59 8.90 1.32
C GLU A 93 28.81 9.32 2.17
N ASN A 94 29.49 10.41 1.78
CA ASN A 94 30.63 10.97 2.52
C ASN A 94 30.21 11.93 3.65
N ASP A 95 28.95 12.37 3.70
CA ASP A 95 28.47 13.32 4.71
C ASP A 95 28.07 12.60 6.01
N ILE A 96 29.01 11.87 6.59
CA ILE A 96 28.76 10.91 7.68
C ILE A 96 28.53 11.62 9.02
N ILE A 97 27.43 11.24 9.70
CA ILE A 97 27.13 11.56 11.11
C ILE A 97 27.81 10.54 12.01
N ALA A 98 27.56 9.26 11.74
CA ALA A 98 28.11 8.11 12.44
C ALA A 98 28.12 6.91 11.50
N SER A 99 29.08 6.02 11.66
CA SER A 99 29.17 4.77 10.91
C SER A 99 29.82 3.70 11.77
N ASP A 100 29.59 2.44 11.42
CA ASP A 100 30.27 1.30 12.01
C ASP A 100 30.41 0.17 10.99
N MET A 101 31.35 -0.73 11.25
CA MET A 101 31.66 -1.89 10.43
C MET A 101 31.93 -3.09 11.34
N GLY A 102 31.18 -4.18 11.16
CA GLY A 102 31.31 -5.35 12.03
C GLY A 102 30.64 -6.59 11.48
N THR A 103 30.94 -7.74 12.08
CA THR A 103 30.44 -9.04 11.62
C THR A 103 29.21 -9.51 12.40
N GLY A 104 29.12 -9.16 13.68
CA GLY A 104 28.04 -9.56 14.58
C GLY A 104 26.84 -8.60 14.59
N PRO A 105 25.86 -8.85 15.46
CA PRO A 105 24.67 -8.02 15.59
C PRO A 105 25.00 -6.57 15.90
N GLN A 106 24.25 -5.65 15.32
CA GLN A 106 24.43 -4.21 15.50
C GLN A 106 23.10 -3.53 15.83
N LEU A 107 23.16 -2.46 16.61
CA LEU A 107 22.01 -1.66 17.04
C LEU A 107 22.29 -0.19 16.78
N VAL A 108 21.38 0.49 16.08
CA VAL A 108 21.58 1.88 15.64
C VAL A 108 20.34 2.70 15.92
N LEU A 109 20.51 3.85 16.56
CA LEU A 109 19.49 4.88 16.62
C LEU A 109 19.59 5.76 15.37
N ILE A 110 18.58 5.68 14.49
CA ILE A 110 18.40 6.56 13.34
C ILE A 110 17.49 7.71 13.80
N GLU A 111 18.05 8.91 13.89
CA GLU A 111 17.32 10.07 14.40
C GLU A 111 16.47 10.69 13.29
N ALA A 112 15.34 11.32 13.65
CA ALA A 112 14.49 12.02 12.69
C ALA A 112 15.21 13.18 11.96
N SER A 113 16.32 13.67 12.51
CA SER A 113 17.17 14.69 11.89
C SER A 113 18.13 14.13 10.84
N ASP A 114 18.36 12.82 10.80
CA ASP A 114 19.20 12.21 9.78
C ASP A 114 18.55 12.41 8.41
N ARG A 115 19.35 12.64 7.37
CA ARG A 115 18.79 12.74 6.01
C ARG A 115 18.70 11.38 5.35
N ALA A 116 19.67 10.52 5.59
CA ALA A 116 19.66 9.16 5.09
C ALA A 116 20.38 8.20 6.02
N PHE A 117 20.03 6.94 5.88
CA PHE A 117 20.76 5.80 6.40
C PHE A 117 21.25 4.98 5.21
N TYR A 118 22.54 4.69 5.18
CA TYR A 118 23.16 3.83 4.18
C TYR A 118 23.54 2.51 4.85
N THR A 119 23.24 1.39 4.19
CA THR A 119 23.62 0.05 4.65
C THR A 119 24.13 -0.77 3.49
N HIS A 120 25.18 -1.57 3.75
CA HIS A 120 25.75 -2.46 2.76
C HIS A 120 26.23 -3.75 3.41
N ARG A 121 25.89 -4.90 2.80
CA ARG A 121 26.29 -6.24 3.22
C ARG A 121 25.81 -6.62 4.62
N CYS A 122 24.71 -6.00 5.06
CA CYS A 122 24.07 -6.30 6.33
C CYS A 122 22.88 -7.22 6.10
N GLN A 123 22.60 -8.06 7.09
CA GLN A 123 21.29 -8.69 7.19
C GLN A 123 20.21 -7.63 7.42
N THR A 124 18.96 -8.04 7.24
CA THR A 124 17.78 -7.19 7.41
C THR A 124 17.86 -6.35 8.68
N TRP A 125 17.62 -5.05 8.54
CA TRP A 125 17.43 -4.18 9.69
C TRP A 125 15.95 -4.13 10.06
N LEU A 126 15.65 -4.36 11.33
CA LEU A 126 14.30 -4.31 11.90
C LEU A 126 14.23 -3.22 12.96
N LYS A 127 13.29 -2.30 12.81
CA LYS A 127 12.96 -1.33 13.85
C LYS A 127 12.44 -2.06 15.09
N GLN A 128 13.01 -1.74 16.25
CA GLN A 128 12.61 -2.26 17.56
C GLN A 128 11.39 -1.53 18.12
#